data_AF-A0A4V3WHL1-F1
#
_entry.id   AF-A0A4V3WHL1-F1
#
_cell.length_a   1.000
_cell.length_b   1.000
_cell.length_c   1.000
_cell.angle_alpha   90.00
_cell.angle_beta   90.00
_cell.angle_gamma   90.00
#
_symmetry.space_group_name_H-M   'P 1'
#
loop_
_entity.id
_entity.type
_entity.pdbx_description
1 polymer ?
#
loop_
_entity_poly.entity_id
_entity_poly.type
_entity_poly.pdbx_seq_one_letter_code
_entity_poly.pdbx_strand_id
1 'polypeptide(L)'
;MTTTVAQPDALGAYLRRATWGLPEACRQELWDELEEHVLTRADHLTLTGLDPTQALAQAIRELGPPARVTLGMAKVYTTPKLLIAAGSLAFVVSTGIYALAGGGENVPTIELPVVLEVPAKPQCVRGTNPRDPNLHIISEKDGVTCYRSGQPLKGVFMRHTDLQKVVQAQGGETTILKDGRLKVSYPGAGWFTTDTYFTVNQQRYYYASPLASSLMTSARPNAITLSGYKQPVLTVGGLRINFGSGSQQLGQNFYNGLSSELVNTLIGTPPAEGTSVTLNNYSTWDDTVPGTKQRVQTTLKPDEVVMAVLKRTGNNYVTLFSPVAPDGTVTFDRAPDHVRFVSSLDQLGPYPSGGRINALLVRVTNLPVSDLRSGIFVPAQATSDAR
;
A
#
# COMPACT_ATOMS: atom_id res chain seq x y z
N MET A 1 -6.46 7.43 -50.26
CA MET A 1 -7.72 8.03 -49.78
C MET A 1 -8.68 6.88 -49.50
N THR A 2 -8.80 6.51 -48.23
CA THR A 2 -9.84 5.60 -47.74
C THR A 2 -10.48 6.30 -46.56
N THR A 3 -11.58 6.98 -46.87
CA THR A 3 -12.53 7.55 -45.93
C THR A 3 -13.28 6.40 -45.26
N THR A 4 -13.23 6.31 -43.94
CA THR A 4 -14.21 5.54 -43.17
C THR A 4 -14.75 6.41 -42.04
N VAL A 5 -15.59 7.36 -42.44
CA VAL A 5 -16.49 8.12 -41.58
C VAL A 5 -17.70 7.21 -41.31
N ALA A 6 -17.67 6.44 -40.22
CA ALA A 6 -18.84 5.72 -39.67
C ALA A 6 -18.53 5.15 -38.26
N GLN A 7 -18.06 5.98 -37.33
CA GLN A 7 -17.89 5.65 -35.90
C GLN A 7 -18.55 6.62 -34.88
N PRO A 8 -18.98 7.86 -35.22
CA PRO A 8 -19.63 8.76 -34.25
C PRO A 8 -20.97 8.24 -33.68
N ASP A 9 -21.67 7.36 -34.40
CA ASP A 9 -23.07 7.04 -34.08
C ASP A 9 -23.24 6.15 -32.85
N ALA A 10 -22.37 5.16 -32.66
CA ALA A 10 -22.46 4.23 -31.53
C ALA A 10 -22.06 4.91 -30.21
N LEU A 11 -20.97 5.69 -30.24
CA LEU A 11 -20.51 6.47 -29.09
C LEU A 11 -21.53 7.55 -28.74
N GLY A 12 -21.99 8.33 -29.71
CA GLY A 12 -23.01 9.36 -29.47
C GLY A 12 -24.33 8.78 -28.94
N ALA A 13 -24.76 7.60 -29.43
CA ALA A 13 -25.94 6.92 -28.88
C ALA A 13 -25.73 6.44 -27.44
N TYR A 14 -24.53 5.97 -27.10
CA TYR A 14 -24.19 5.59 -25.73
C TYR A 14 -24.19 6.81 -24.79
N LEU A 15 -23.48 7.88 -25.17
CA LEU A 15 -23.36 9.11 -24.37
C LEU A 15 -24.71 9.78 -24.12
N ARG A 16 -25.59 9.83 -25.15
CA ARG A 16 -26.98 10.31 -24.98
C ARG A 16 -27.75 9.55 -23.91
N ARG A 17 -27.56 8.23 -23.83
CA ARG A 17 -28.23 7.39 -22.84
C ARG A 17 -27.58 7.50 -21.46
N ALA A 18 -26.25 7.59 -21.40
CA ALA A 18 -25.48 7.63 -20.16
C ALA A 18 -25.65 8.95 -19.39
N THR A 19 -25.89 10.04 -20.11
CA THR A 19 -26.08 11.39 -19.54
C THR A 19 -27.55 11.80 -19.44
N TRP A 20 -28.49 10.91 -19.80
CA TRP A 20 -29.92 11.20 -19.80
C TRP A 20 -30.42 11.52 -18.38
N GLY A 21 -31.23 12.57 -18.24
CA GLY A 21 -31.81 12.98 -16.95
C GLY A 21 -30.92 13.87 -16.09
N LEU A 22 -29.69 14.19 -16.50
CA LEU A 22 -28.84 15.16 -15.82
C LEU A 22 -29.18 16.62 -16.21
N PRO A 23 -29.00 17.59 -15.28
CA PRO A 23 -29.02 19.01 -15.63
C PRO A 23 -28.05 19.33 -16.75
N GLU A 24 -28.38 20.29 -17.63
CA GLU A 24 -27.63 20.56 -18.86
C GLU A 24 -26.13 20.80 -18.64
N ALA A 25 -25.78 21.61 -17.64
CA ALA A 25 -24.37 21.88 -17.31
C ALA A 25 -23.60 20.61 -16.91
N CYS A 26 -24.17 19.75 -16.07
CA CYS A 26 -23.56 18.49 -15.64
C CYS A 26 -23.58 17.44 -16.76
N ARG A 27 -24.56 17.52 -17.66
CA ARG A 27 -24.69 16.63 -18.80
C ARG A 27 -23.55 16.84 -19.79
N GLN A 28 -23.22 18.10 -20.09
CA GLN A 28 -22.12 18.40 -21.01
C GLN A 28 -20.77 18.02 -20.39
N GLU A 29 -20.54 18.35 -19.13
CA GLU A 29 -19.31 17.96 -18.40
C GLU A 29 -19.11 16.44 -18.43
N LEU A 30 -20.13 15.67 -18.03
CA LEU A 30 -20.05 14.21 -18.05
C LEU A 30 -19.95 13.65 -19.48
N TRP A 31 -20.56 14.32 -20.46
CA TRP A 31 -20.45 13.92 -21.86
C TRP A 31 -19.00 14.00 -22.32
N ASP A 32 -18.36 15.15 -22.11
CA ASP A 32 -16.98 15.40 -22.53
C ASP A 32 -16.01 14.43 -21.86
N GLU A 33 -16.16 14.20 -20.55
CA GLU A 33 -15.34 13.25 -19.78
C GLU A 33 -15.50 11.80 -20.28
N LEU A 34 -16.73 11.35 -20.52
CA LEU A 34 -16.98 9.99 -21.01
C LEU A 34 -16.50 9.81 -22.45
N GLU A 35 -16.66 10.82 -23.30
CA GLU A 35 -16.16 10.81 -24.67
C GLU A 35 -14.63 10.68 -24.70
N GLU A 36 -13.93 11.54 -23.96
CA GLU A 36 -12.47 11.51 -23.84
C GLU A 36 -11.98 10.15 -23.30
N HIS A 37 -12.63 9.63 -22.26
CA HIS A 37 -12.28 8.35 -21.66
C HIS A 37 -12.43 7.19 -22.66
N VAL A 38 -13.55 7.12 -23.37
CA VAL A 38 -13.82 6.05 -24.34
C VAL A 38 -12.84 6.10 -25.50
N LEU A 39 -12.58 7.28 -26.05
CA LEU A 39 -11.66 7.45 -27.17
C LEU A 39 -10.23 7.11 -26.77
N THR A 40 -9.76 7.59 -25.63
CA THR A 40 -8.43 7.25 -25.09
C THR A 40 -8.28 5.74 -24.86
N ARG A 41 -9.33 5.10 -24.34
CA ARG A 41 -9.32 3.65 -24.12
C ARG A 41 -9.34 2.86 -25.44
N ALA A 42 -10.10 3.32 -26.44
CA ALA A 42 -10.12 2.74 -27.77
C ALA A 42 -8.74 2.85 -28.45
N ASP A 43 -8.04 3.98 -28.30
CA ASP A 43 -6.69 4.15 -28.82
C ASP A 43 -5.72 3.14 -28.18
N HIS A 44 -5.75 2.99 -26.86
CA HIS A 44 -4.96 1.98 -26.16
C HIS A 44 -5.25 0.55 -26.64
N LEU A 45 -6.53 0.20 -26.85
CA LEU A 45 -6.93 -1.11 -27.34
C LEU A 45 -6.46 -1.36 -28.78
N THR A 46 -6.44 -0.31 -29.61
CA THR A 46 -5.88 -0.37 -30.97
C THR A 46 -4.38 -0.68 -30.93
N LEU A 47 -3.63 -0.09 -29.98
CA LEU A 47 -2.21 -0.41 -29.77
C LEU A 47 -1.95 -1.87 -29.35
N THR A 48 -2.96 -2.56 -28.82
CA THR A 48 -2.88 -3.99 -28.47
C THR A 48 -3.30 -4.93 -29.61
N GLY A 49 -3.56 -4.39 -30.80
CA GLY A 49 -3.85 -5.16 -32.01
C GLY A 49 -5.33 -5.33 -32.34
N LEU A 50 -6.25 -4.64 -31.64
CA LEU A 50 -7.66 -4.58 -32.04
C LEU A 50 -7.85 -3.61 -33.21
N ASP A 51 -8.76 -3.92 -34.13
CA ASP A 51 -9.21 -2.96 -35.14
C ASP A 51 -9.95 -1.78 -34.47
N PRO A 52 -9.86 -0.53 -34.98
CA PRO A 52 -10.49 0.64 -34.35
C PRO A 52 -11.97 0.48 -34.02
N THR A 53 -12.74 -0.26 -34.84
CA THR A 53 -14.17 -0.51 -34.58
C THR A 53 -14.38 -1.45 -33.39
N GLN A 54 -13.55 -2.49 -33.31
CA GLN A 54 -13.55 -3.45 -32.20
C GLN A 54 -13.05 -2.81 -30.91
N ALA A 55 -12.02 -1.96 -31.01
CA ALA A 55 -11.46 -1.22 -29.91
C ALA A 55 -12.48 -0.25 -29.29
N LEU A 56 -13.20 0.53 -30.12
CA LEU A 56 -14.26 1.41 -29.65
C LEU A 56 -15.43 0.63 -29.02
N ALA A 57 -15.89 -0.45 -29.68
CA ALA A 57 -16.94 -1.29 -29.13
C ALA A 57 -16.53 -1.92 -27.80
N GLN A 58 -15.26 -2.34 -27.67
CA GLN A 58 -14.71 -2.88 -26.45
C GLN A 58 -14.59 -1.82 -25.35
N ALA A 59 -14.13 -0.61 -25.66
CA ALA A 59 -14.08 0.51 -24.72
C ALA A 59 -15.47 0.87 -24.18
N ILE A 60 -16.50 0.92 -25.05
CA ILE A 60 -17.89 1.13 -24.63
C ILE A 60 -18.40 -0.01 -23.74
N ARG A 61 -18.04 -1.27 -24.06
CA ARG A 61 -18.40 -2.44 -23.22
C ARG A 61 -17.75 -2.38 -21.84
N GLU A 62 -16.51 -1.90 -21.73
CA GLU A 62 -15.78 -1.76 -20.47
C GLU A 62 -16.41 -0.71 -19.53
N LEU A 63 -17.01 0.36 -20.06
CA LEU A 63 -17.79 1.31 -19.26
C LEU A 63 -19.09 0.71 -18.68
N GLY A 64 -19.61 -0.36 -19.28
CA GLY A 64 -20.84 -1.01 -18.86
C GLY A 64 -22.12 -0.29 -19.33
N PRO A 65 -23.31 -0.72 -18.84
CA PRO A 65 -24.59 -0.22 -19.34
C PRO A 65 -24.82 1.27 -19.02
N PRO A 66 -25.38 2.08 -19.96
CA PRO A 66 -25.62 3.51 -19.74
C PRO A 66 -26.41 3.83 -18.47
N ALA A 67 -27.44 3.02 -18.17
CA ALA A 67 -28.27 3.22 -16.98
C ALA A 67 -27.48 3.16 -15.66
N ARG A 68 -26.40 2.35 -15.61
CA ARG A 68 -25.53 2.27 -14.43
C ARG A 68 -24.69 3.54 -14.29
N VAL A 69 -24.18 4.08 -15.40
CA VAL A 69 -23.44 5.35 -15.43
C VAL A 69 -24.35 6.49 -14.97
N THR A 70 -25.56 6.58 -15.52
CA THR A 70 -26.54 7.61 -15.13
C THR A 70 -26.89 7.54 -13.66
N LEU A 71 -27.21 6.36 -13.11
CA LEU A 71 -27.57 6.21 -11.69
C LEU A 71 -26.40 6.56 -10.76
N GLY A 72 -25.18 6.14 -11.13
CA GLY A 72 -23.96 6.48 -10.39
C GLY A 72 -23.73 7.99 -10.34
N MET A 73 -23.88 8.67 -11.48
CA MET A 73 -23.63 10.11 -11.59
C MET A 73 -24.77 10.96 -11.05
N ALA A 74 -26.03 10.54 -11.21
CA ALA A 74 -27.17 11.20 -10.59
C ALA A 74 -26.96 11.31 -9.08
N LYS A 75 -26.49 10.25 -8.41
CA LYS A 75 -26.17 10.30 -6.97
C LYS A 75 -25.11 11.36 -6.62
N VAL A 76 -24.12 11.58 -7.49
CA VAL A 76 -23.04 12.56 -7.32
C VAL A 76 -23.49 14.00 -7.59
N TYR A 77 -24.41 14.19 -8.55
CA TYR A 77 -24.86 15.51 -8.99
C TYR A 77 -26.16 15.99 -8.34
N THR A 78 -27.03 15.09 -7.87
CA THR A 78 -28.31 15.44 -7.22
C THR A 78 -28.24 15.41 -5.70
N THR A 79 -27.11 15.06 -5.11
CA THR A 79 -26.88 15.31 -3.68
C THR A 79 -26.76 16.82 -3.47
N PRO A 80 -27.46 17.44 -2.48
CA PRO A 80 -27.38 18.88 -2.25
C PRO A 80 -25.94 19.29 -1.92
N LYS A 81 -25.26 19.89 -2.90
CA LYS A 81 -23.89 20.42 -2.75
C LYS A 81 -23.97 21.80 -2.11
N LEU A 82 -23.66 21.89 -0.81
CA LEU A 82 -23.13 23.13 -0.26
C LEU A 82 -21.77 23.39 -0.94
N LEU A 83 -21.82 24.29 -1.92
CA LEU A 83 -20.74 24.98 -2.64
C LEU A 83 -19.29 24.59 -2.27
N ILE A 84 -18.65 23.75 -3.11
CA ILE A 84 -17.19 23.78 -3.30
C ILE A 84 -16.92 23.68 -4.80
N ALA A 85 -16.29 24.72 -5.33
CA ALA A 85 -15.90 24.88 -6.71
C ALA A 85 -14.63 24.08 -7.05
N ALA A 86 -14.71 23.41 -8.21
CA ALA A 86 -13.70 22.95 -9.16
C ALA A 86 -12.24 22.72 -8.72
N GLY A 87 -11.77 21.48 -8.96
CA GLY A 87 -10.35 21.16 -9.06
C GLY A 87 -10.03 19.66 -9.05
N SER A 88 -10.18 19.01 -10.21
CA SER A 88 -9.68 17.65 -10.57
C SER A 88 -10.28 16.43 -9.84
N LEU A 89 -11.35 15.86 -10.38
CA LEU A 89 -11.77 14.48 -10.14
C LEU A 89 -11.20 13.57 -11.23
N ALA A 90 -10.10 12.88 -10.94
CA ALA A 90 -9.70 11.71 -11.72
C ALA A 90 -10.60 10.54 -11.29
N PHE A 91 -11.61 10.21 -12.10
CA PHE A 91 -12.42 9.02 -11.90
C PHE A 91 -11.65 7.77 -12.31
N VAL A 92 -11.13 7.03 -11.33
CA VAL A 92 -10.79 5.61 -11.51
C VAL A 92 -12.08 4.82 -11.26
N VAL A 93 -12.86 4.59 -12.32
CA VAL A 93 -13.92 3.56 -12.31
C VAL A 93 -13.36 2.34 -13.01
N SER A 94 -12.54 1.57 -12.29
CA SER A 94 -12.23 0.18 -12.64
C SER A 94 -12.94 -0.71 -11.63
N THR A 95 -14.25 -0.90 -11.83
CA THR A 95 -14.96 -2.00 -11.15
C THR A 95 -14.72 -3.26 -11.98
N GLY A 96 -13.92 -4.17 -11.43
CA GLY A 96 -13.65 -5.46 -12.02
C GLY A 96 -14.94 -6.24 -12.23
N ILE A 97 -15.21 -6.62 -13.48
CA ILE A 97 -16.12 -7.72 -13.81
C ILE A 97 -15.32 -8.77 -14.56
N TYR A 98 -14.44 -9.45 -13.82
CA TYR A 98 -14.11 -10.85 -14.06
C TYR A 98 -14.67 -11.63 -12.86
N ALA A 99 -16.00 -11.73 -12.80
CA ALA A 99 -16.69 -12.52 -11.79
C ALA A 99 -17.98 -13.09 -12.38
N LEU A 100 -17.84 -13.89 -13.44
CA LEU A 100 -18.85 -14.86 -13.87
C LEU A 100 -18.14 -16.14 -14.34
N ALA A 101 -17.36 -16.76 -13.44
CA ALA A 101 -17.04 -18.18 -13.47
C ALA A 101 -16.24 -18.53 -12.19
N GLY A 102 -16.89 -19.19 -11.23
CA GLY A 102 -16.24 -19.76 -10.05
C GLY A 102 -16.70 -19.11 -8.74
N GLY A 103 -17.48 -19.84 -7.96
CA GLY A 103 -18.02 -19.42 -6.66
C GLY A 103 -16.95 -19.17 -5.59
N GLY A 104 -16.23 -18.06 -5.70
CA GLY A 104 -15.57 -17.40 -4.58
C GLY A 104 -16.53 -16.42 -3.94
N GLU A 105 -16.68 -16.47 -2.62
CA GLU A 105 -17.44 -15.49 -1.85
C GLU A 105 -17.05 -14.06 -2.28
N ASN A 106 -18.04 -13.22 -2.60
CA ASN A 106 -17.82 -11.81 -2.96
C ASN A 106 -17.41 -11.02 -1.72
N VAL A 107 -16.16 -11.17 -1.29
CA VAL A 107 -15.59 -10.42 -0.17
C VAL A 107 -15.41 -8.95 -0.60
N PRO A 108 -16.12 -7.98 0.03
CA PRO A 108 -15.95 -6.57 -0.30
C PRO A 108 -14.48 -6.16 -0.27
N THR A 109 -14.03 -5.47 -1.32
CA THR A 109 -12.63 -5.05 -1.48
C THR A 109 -12.57 -3.53 -1.59
N ILE A 110 -11.70 -2.90 -0.78
CA ILE A 110 -11.36 -1.48 -0.86
C ILE A 110 -9.93 -1.36 -1.36
N GLU A 111 -9.78 -0.69 -2.50
CA GLU A 111 -8.48 -0.24 -2.99
C GLU A 111 -8.09 1.06 -2.28
N LEU A 112 -6.93 1.08 -1.64
CA LEU A 112 -6.34 2.25 -0.98
C LEU A 112 -5.22 2.81 -1.83
N PRO A 113 -5.40 3.94 -2.54
CA PRO A 113 -4.31 4.62 -3.20
C PRO A 113 -3.23 5.04 -2.20
N VAL A 114 -1.97 4.76 -2.53
CA VAL A 114 -0.83 5.12 -1.67
C VAL A 114 0.22 5.93 -2.44
N VAL A 115 0.89 6.81 -1.69
CA VAL A 115 2.08 7.54 -2.13
C VAL A 115 3.28 6.93 -1.44
N LEU A 116 4.37 6.76 -2.19
CA LEU A 116 5.59 6.08 -1.71
C LEU A 116 6.65 7.01 -1.14
N GLU A 117 6.56 8.30 -1.46
CA GLU A 117 7.57 9.28 -1.11
C GLU A 117 6.92 10.54 -0.57
N VAL A 118 7.53 11.10 0.47
CA VAL A 118 7.11 12.41 0.96
C VAL A 118 7.48 13.44 -0.10
N PRO A 119 6.53 14.30 -0.52
CA PRO A 119 6.84 15.40 -1.42
C PRO A 119 7.94 16.26 -0.82
N ALA A 120 9.06 16.34 -1.53
CA ALA A 120 10.16 17.17 -1.09
C ALA A 120 9.77 18.64 -1.20
N LYS A 121 9.91 19.38 -0.10
CA LYS A 121 9.81 20.84 -0.15
C LYS A 121 11.15 21.39 -0.65
N PRO A 122 11.19 22.07 -1.82
CA PRO A 122 12.40 22.73 -2.28
C PRO A 122 12.83 23.76 -1.23
N GLN A 123 14.13 23.82 -0.96
CA GLN A 123 14.73 24.93 -0.22
C GLN A 123 15.27 25.91 -1.25
N CYS A 124 14.85 27.17 -1.16
CA CYS A 124 15.29 28.22 -2.08
C CYS A 124 16.16 29.22 -1.34
N VAL A 125 17.37 29.47 -1.85
CA VAL A 125 18.31 30.46 -1.30
C VAL A 125 18.62 31.50 -2.37
N ARG A 126 18.79 32.76 -1.95
CA ARG A 126 19.19 33.85 -2.83
C ARG A 126 20.68 34.13 -2.65
N GLY A 127 21.42 34.29 -3.74
CA GLY A 127 22.85 34.58 -3.72
C GLY A 127 23.71 33.33 -3.91
N THR A 128 24.55 32.99 -2.93
CA THR A 128 25.57 31.95 -3.10
C THR A 128 24.96 30.57 -3.21
N ASN A 129 25.22 29.89 -4.34
CA ASN A 129 24.81 28.51 -4.59
C ASN A 129 25.44 27.57 -3.53
N PRO A 130 24.65 26.80 -2.76
CA PRO A 130 25.20 25.87 -1.78
C PRO A 130 26.02 24.78 -2.47
N ARG A 131 27.26 24.59 -2.00
CA ARG A 131 28.28 23.73 -2.64
C ARG A 131 28.25 22.27 -2.18
N ASP A 132 27.16 21.79 -1.59
CA ASP A 132 27.08 20.39 -1.15
C ASP A 132 26.79 19.49 -2.37
N PRO A 133 27.67 18.51 -2.69
CA PRO A 133 27.50 17.62 -3.84
C PRO A 133 26.26 16.72 -3.74
N ASN A 134 25.63 16.62 -2.57
CA ASN A 134 24.42 15.85 -2.36
C ASN A 134 23.13 16.66 -2.61
N LEU A 135 23.25 17.91 -3.06
CA LEU A 135 22.10 18.75 -3.40
C LEU A 135 21.64 18.49 -4.83
N HIS A 136 20.35 18.26 -4.99
CA HIS A 136 19.71 18.22 -6.29
C HIS A 136 19.09 19.59 -6.59
N ILE A 137 19.72 20.35 -7.49
CA ILE A 137 19.21 21.66 -7.92
C ILE A 137 17.94 21.45 -8.73
N ILE A 138 16.84 22.05 -8.30
CA ILE A 138 15.52 21.99 -8.94
C ILE A 138 15.36 23.15 -9.93
N SER A 139 15.79 24.34 -9.55
CA SER A 139 15.74 25.52 -10.42
C SER A 139 16.76 26.59 -10.01
N GLU A 140 17.22 27.37 -10.97
CA GLU A 140 18.01 28.57 -10.77
C GLU A 140 17.42 29.70 -11.60
N LYS A 141 16.89 30.74 -10.94
CA LYS A 141 16.27 31.88 -11.63
C LYS A 141 16.42 33.16 -10.81
N ASP A 142 16.82 34.25 -11.47
CA ASP A 142 16.91 35.59 -10.87
C ASP A 142 17.74 35.63 -9.57
N GLY A 143 18.86 34.89 -9.55
CA GLY A 143 19.75 34.77 -8.40
C GLY A 143 19.17 33.96 -7.22
N VAL A 144 18.08 33.22 -7.43
CA VAL A 144 17.50 32.26 -6.49
C VAL A 144 17.77 30.84 -6.98
N THR A 145 18.46 30.05 -6.16
CA THR A 145 18.68 28.62 -6.38
C THR A 145 17.76 27.84 -5.46
N CYS A 146 16.83 27.08 -6.04
CA CYS A 146 16.00 26.12 -5.34
C CYS A 146 16.59 24.72 -5.49
N TYR A 147 16.77 24.02 -4.38
CA TYR A 147 17.37 22.69 -4.33
C TYR A 147 16.63 21.78 -3.37
N ARG A 148 16.88 20.48 -3.51
CA ARG A 148 16.47 19.45 -2.56
C ARG A 148 17.72 18.87 -1.91
N SER A 149 17.74 18.86 -0.58
CA SER A 149 18.75 18.17 0.22
C SER A 149 18.27 16.75 0.55
N GLY A 150 19.18 15.77 0.44
CA GLY A 150 18.94 14.39 0.83
C GLY A 150 18.02 13.59 -0.11
N GLN A 151 17.86 12.31 0.22
CA GLN A 151 16.93 11.40 -0.45
C GLN A 151 15.51 11.63 0.09
N PRO A 152 14.48 11.57 -0.77
CA PRO A 152 13.11 11.67 -0.30
C PRO A 152 12.84 10.54 0.68
N LEU A 153 12.18 10.86 1.79
CA LEU A 153 11.78 9.84 2.74
C LEU A 153 10.76 8.91 2.07
N LYS A 154 11.07 7.61 2.08
CA LYS A 154 10.23 6.56 1.53
C LYS A 154 9.33 5.97 2.61
N GLY A 155 8.11 5.61 2.21
CA GLY A 155 7.10 5.04 3.10
C GLY A 155 5.92 4.51 2.32
N VAL A 156 4.84 4.16 3.01
CA VAL A 156 3.54 3.91 2.40
C VAL A 156 2.57 4.87 3.05
N PHE A 157 2.15 5.88 2.30
CA PHE A 157 1.33 6.98 2.82
C PHE A 157 -0.03 6.99 2.15
N MET A 158 -1.09 7.21 2.94
CA MET A 158 -2.47 7.23 2.48
C MET A 158 -3.16 8.55 2.86
N ARG A 159 -4.09 8.98 2.01
CA ARG A 159 -4.90 10.18 2.25
C ARG A 159 -5.86 9.95 3.40
N HIS A 160 -6.13 11.02 4.16
CA HIS A 160 -7.13 11.02 5.24
C HIS A 160 -8.48 10.42 4.81
N THR A 161 -8.99 10.87 3.66
CA THR A 161 -10.31 10.47 3.15
C THR A 161 -10.38 8.99 2.78
N ASP A 162 -9.27 8.39 2.32
CA ASP A 162 -9.21 6.97 1.99
C ASP A 162 -9.08 6.12 3.26
N LEU A 163 -8.29 6.57 4.24
CA LEU A 163 -8.24 5.97 5.58
C LEU A 163 -9.63 5.99 6.24
N GLN A 164 -10.33 7.13 6.19
CA GLN A 164 -11.67 7.28 6.77
C GLN A 164 -12.67 6.29 6.18
N LYS A 165 -12.63 6.04 4.85
CA LYS A 165 -13.50 5.04 4.21
C LYS A 165 -13.29 3.64 4.79
N VAL A 166 -12.04 3.23 5.01
CA VAL A 166 -11.72 1.92 5.58
C VAL A 166 -12.18 1.81 7.03
N VAL A 167 -11.94 2.85 7.83
CA VAL A 167 -12.39 2.89 9.22
C VAL A 167 -13.92 2.80 9.30
N GLN A 168 -14.63 3.58 8.48
CA GLN A 168 -16.10 3.57 8.41
C GLN A 168 -16.66 2.22 7.91
N ALA A 169 -15.98 1.56 6.97
CA ALA A 169 -16.36 0.22 6.51
C ALA A 169 -16.25 -0.85 7.62
N GLN A 170 -15.50 -0.57 8.68
CA GLN A 170 -15.41 -1.39 9.90
C GLN A 170 -16.30 -0.85 11.05
N GLY A 171 -17.20 0.10 10.76
CA GLY A 171 -18.07 0.73 11.74
C GLY A 171 -17.37 1.72 12.67
N GLY A 172 -16.11 2.06 12.40
CA GLY A 172 -15.33 3.01 13.17
C GLY A 172 -15.54 4.47 12.77
N GLU A 173 -14.89 5.34 13.53
CA GLU A 173 -14.91 6.79 13.33
C GLU A 173 -13.51 7.38 13.36
N THR A 174 -13.35 8.51 12.69
CA THR A 174 -12.10 9.27 12.67
C THR A 174 -12.35 10.73 13.04
N THR A 175 -11.54 11.28 13.94
CA THR A 175 -11.66 12.67 14.39
C THR A 175 -10.29 13.32 14.44
N ILE A 176 -10.16 14.51 13.86
CA ILE A 176 -8.93 15.30 13.97
C ILE A 176 -8.97 16.04 15.32
N LEU A 177 -7.98 15.78 16.16
CA LEU A 177 -7.82 16.40 17.47
C LEU A 177 -7.32 17.85 17.33
N LYS A 178 -7.42 18.63 18.41
CA LYS A 178 -6.99 20.04 18.45
C LYS A 178 -5.50 20.22 18.15
N ASP A 179 -4.68 19.22 18.47
CA ASP A 179 -3.24 19.19 18.18
C ASP A 179 -2.92 18.73 16.74
N GLY A 180 -3.95 18.47 15.91
CA GLY A 180 -3.81 18.06 14.52
C GLY A 180 -3.60 16.56 14.31
N ARG A 181 -3.53 15.77 15.38
CA ARG A 181 -3.46 14.30 15.27
C ARG A 181 -4.79 13.71 14.86
N LEU A 182 -4.73 12.60 14.12
CA LEU A 182 -5.92 11.83 13.76
C LEU A 182 -6.19 10.80 14.85
N LYS A 183 -7.33 10.92 15.53
CA LYS A 183 -7.87 9.87 16.38
C LYS A 183 -8.71 8.93 15.52
N VAL A 184 -8.53 7.63 15.72
CA VAL A 184 -9.33 6.58 15.10
C VAL A 184 -9.90 5.70 16.21
N SER A 185 -11.18 5.39 16.13
CA SER A 185 -11.89 4.56 17.11
C SER A 185 -12.78 3.54 16.41
N TYR A 186 -12.90 2.36 17.00
CA TYR A 186 -13.77 1.29 16.50
C TYR A 186 -14.79 0.90 17.58
N PRO A 187 -15.99 0.40 17.23
CA PRO A 187 -16.96 -0.05 18.22
C PRO A 187 -16.42 -1.24 19.02
N GLY A 188 -16.44 -1.15 20.35
CA GLY A 188 -16.00 -2.24 21.23
C GLY A 188 -14.49 -2.51 21.25
N ALA A 189 -13.71 -1.75 20.48
CA ALA A 189 -12.26 -1.74 20.54
C ALA A 189 -11.78 -0.34 20.89
N GLY A 190 -10.59 -0.24 21.47
CA GLY A 190 -10.02 1.04 21.90
C GLY A 190 -9.87 2.06 20.76
N TRP A 191 -9.20 3.16 21.06
CA TRP A 191 -8.82 4.15 20.07
C TRP A 191 -7.30 4.24 19.99
N PHE A 192 -6.80 4.73 18.85
CA PHE A 192 -5.41 5.14 18.71
C PHE A 192 -5.34 6.53 18.07
N THR A 193 -4.16 7.14 18.13
CA THR A 193 -3.86 8.39 17.45
C THR A 193 -2.67 8.22 16.53
N THR A 194 -2.69 8.88 15.38
CA THR A 194 -1.56 8.94 14.46
C THR A 194 -1.34 10.37 13.96
N ASP A 195 -0.07 10.74 13.80
CA ASP A 195 0.32 12.06 13.35
C ASP A 195 0.12 12.22 11.84
N THR A 196 -0.24 13.43 11.42
CA THR A 196 -0.18 13.78 10.01
C THR A 196 1.27 13.83 9.58
N TYR A 197 1.67 13.03 8.58
CA TYR A 197 3.05 13.00 8.12
C TYR A 197 3.39 14.19 7.21
N PHE A 198 2.50 14.47 6.25
CA PHE A 198 2.62 15.62 5.37
C PHE A 198 1.25 16.03 4.83
N THR A 199 1.22 17.22 4.21
CA THR A 199 0.04 17.78 3.58
C THR A 199 0.36 18.20 2.14
N VAL A 200 -0.50 17.81 1.20
CA VAL A 200 -0.43 18.25 -0.22
C VAL A 200 -1.80 18.74 -0.62
N ASN A 201 -1.90 19.95 -1.17
CA ASN A 201 -3.18 20.52 -1.63
C ASN A 201 -4.27 20.42 -0.54
N GLN A 202 -3.91 20.78 0.70
CA GLN A 202 -4.76 20.67 1.91
C GLN A 202 -5.18 19.25 2.31
N GLN A 203 -4.77 18.22 1.57
CA GLN A 203 -4.99 16.81 1.92
C GLN A 203 -3.90 16.33 2.87
N ARG A 204 -4.31 15.76 4.01
CA ARG A 204 -3.41 15.17 5.01
C ARG A 204 -3.09 13.72 4.65
N TYR A 205 -1.82 13.35 4.80
CA TYR A 205 -1.31 12.00 4.55
C TYR A 205 -0.78 11.37 5.83
N TYR A 206 -1.08 10.10 6.01
CA TYR A 206 -0.73 9.29 7.17
C TYR A 206 0.03 8.05 6.72
N TYR A 207 0.89 7.48 7.56
CA TYR A 207 1.45 6.16 7.29
C TYR A 207 0.34 5.10 7.23
N ALA A 208 0.52 4.10 6.35
CA ALA A 208 -0.38 2.97 6.22
C ALA A 208 -0.34 2.04 7.44
N SER A 209 0.85 1.84 8.03
CA SER A 209 1.06 0.81 9.05
C SER A 209 0.32 1.04 10.37
N PRO A 210 0.14 2.27 10.91
CA PRO A 210 -0.69 2.47 12.09
C PRO A 210 -2.14 2.05 11.89
N LEU A 211 -2.72 2.24 10.69
CA LEU A 211 -4.07 1.73 10.40
C LEU A 211 -4.09 0.21 10.44
N ALA A 212 -3.16 -0.45 9.75
CA ALA A 212 -3.10 -1.90 9.72
C ALA A 212 -2.86 -2.49 11.14
N SER A 213 -1.91 -1.95 11.92
CA SER A 213 -1.68 -2.35 13.32
C SER A 213 -2.92 -2.09 14.19
N SER A 214 -3.61 -0.97 13.99
CA SER A 214 -4.86 -0.71 14.73
C SER A 214 -5.94 -1.74 14.42
N LEU A 215 -6.08 -2.16 13.17
CA LEU A 215 -7.05 -3.18 12.77
C LEU A 215 -6.65 -4.53 13.36
N MET A 216 -5.35 -4.86 13.34
CA MET A 216 -4.77 -6.07 13.94
C MET A 216 -5.07 -6.18 15.45
N THR A 217 -5.06 -5.06 16.16
CA THR A 217 -5.28 -5.01 17.63
C THR A 217 -6.74 -4.82 18.02
N SER A 218 -7.56 -4.19 17.17
CA SER A 218 -8.96 -3.87 17.45
C SER A 218 -9.95 -4.95 17.02
N ALA A 219 -9.71 -5.63 15.89
CA ALA A 219 -10.61 -6.67 15.43
C ALA A 219 -10.35 -7.99 16.17
N ARG A 220 -11.32 -8.93 16.13
CA ARG A 220 -11.09 -10.29 16.64
C ARG A 220 -9.90 -10.88 15.86
N PRO A 221 -8.74 -11.10 16.50
CA PRO A 221 -7.47 -11.22 15.78
C PRO A 221 -7.38 -12.51 14.94
N ASN A 222 -8.23 -13.51 15.23
CA ASN A 222 -8.37 -14.73 14.45
C ASN A 222 -8.99 -14.53 13.06
N ALA A 223 -9.54 -13.34 12.78
CA ALA A 223 -10.17 -13.01 11.49
C ALA A 223 -9.29 -12.11 10.60
N ILE A 224 -8.02 -11.92 10.97
CA ILE A 224 -7.12 -10.98 10.31
C ILE A 224 -6.01 -11.74 9.61
N THR A 225 -5.86 -11.52 8.30
CA THR A 225 -4.78 -12.12 7.52
C THR A 225 -4.10 -11.08 6.65
N LEU A 226 -2.79 -11.24 6.46
CA LEU A 226 -1.98 -10.48 5.51
C LEU A 226 -1.69 -11.34 4.28
N SER A 227 -1.58 -10.74 3.10
CA SER A 227 -1.14 -11.43 1.88
C SER A 227 -0.48 -10.44 0.91
N GLY A 228 0.34 -10.94 -0.02
CA GLY A 228 0.99 -10.15 -1.05
C GLY A 228 2.16 -9.30 -0.57
N TYR A 229 3.30 -9.37 -1.26
CA TYR A 229 4.43 -8.48 -0.95
C TYR A 229 4.37 -7.18 -1.75
N LYS A 230 4.18 -7.26 -3.07
CA LYS A 230 4.22 -6.06 -3.94
C LYS A 230 3.06 -5.12 -3.63
N GLN A 231 1.86 -5.70 -3.53
CA GLN A 231 0.61 -5.03 -3.18
C GLN A 231 0.03 -5.73 -1.95
N PRO A 232 0.45 -5.32 -0.74
CA PRO A 232 -0.05 -5.91 0.48
C PRO A 232 -1.57 -5.81 0.57
N VAL A 233 -2.18 -6.88 1.05
CA VAL A 233 -3.62 -7.00 1.28
C VAL A 233 -3.84 -7.39 2.73
N LEU A 234 -4.66 -6.61 3.42
CA LEU A 234 -5.14 -6.91 4.76
C LEU A 234 -6.59 -7.35 4.66
N THR A 235 -6.90 -8.56 5.14
CA THR A 235 -8.28 -9.04 5.26
C THR A 235 -8.70 -8.95 6.71
N VAL A 236 -9.82 -8.28 7.01
CA VAL A 236 -10.37 -8.10 8.36
C VAL A 236 -11.87 -8.33 8.33
N GLY A 237 -12.36 -9.36 9.02
CA GLY A 237 -13.80 -9.57 9.20
C GLY A 237 -14.60 -9.67 7.89
N GLY A 238 -14.01 -10.23 6.83
CA GLY A 238 -14.61 -10.30 5.50
C GLY A 238 -14.52 -9.01 4.68
N LEU A 239 -13.72 -8.03 5.08
CA LEU A 239 -13.31 -6.90 4.25
C LEU A 239 -11.87 -7.16 3.76
N ARG A 240 -11.62 -6.98 2.46
CA ARG A 240 -10.26 -6.94 1.90
C ARG A 240 -9.85 -5.49 1.67
N ILE A 241 -8.65 -5.15 2.12
CA ILE A 241 -8.07 -3.82 1.96
C ILE A 241 -6.77 -4.00 1.18
N ASN A 242 -6.76 -3.55 -0.06
CA ASN A 242 -5.61 -3.63 -0.96
C ASN A 242 -4.86 -2.30 -0.88
N PHE A 243 -3.57 -2.34 -0.51
CA PHE A 243 -2.73 -1.15 -0.45
C PHE A 243 -2.06 -0.92 -1.80
N GLY A 244 -2.29 0.24 -2.41
CA GLY A 244 -1.79 0.63 -3.74
C GLY A 244 -2.53 -0.02 -4.91
N SER A 245 -2.09 0.28 -6.13
CA SER A 245 -2.75 -0.12 -7.39
C SER A 245 -2.02 -1.24 -8.16
N GLY A 246 -1.10 -1.97 -7.51
CA GLY A 246 -0.45 -3.17 -8.07
C GLY A 246 0.86 -2.95 -8.84
N SER A 247 1.14 -1.74 -9.33
CA SER A 247 2.41 -1.42 -10.01
C SER A 247 3.55 -1.02 -9.06
N GLN A 248 3.22 -0.67 -7.82
CA GLN A 248 4.14 -0.18 -6.81
C GLN A 248 4.77 -1.33 -6.02
N GLN A 249 6.03 -1.17 -5.61
CA GLN A 249 6.73 -2.12 -4.73
C GLN A 249 6.57 -1.66 -3.27
N LEU A 250 5.50 -2.08 -2.60
CA LEU A 250 5.16 -1.56 -1.27
C LEU A 250 5.73 -2.39 -0.12
N GLY A 251 5.96 -3.69 -0.35
CA GLY A 251 6.18 -4.70 0.69
C GLY A 251 7.20 -4.29 1.74
N GLN A 252 8.40 -3.90 1.33
CA GLN A 252 9.46 -3.51 2.26
C GLN A 252 9.00 -2.42 3.24
N ASN A 253 8.43 -1.32 2.73
CA ASN A 253 8.02 -0.20 3.57
C ASN A 253 6.77 -0.52 4.39
N PHE A 254 5.84 -1.32 3.84
CA PHE A 254 4.62 -1.72 4.53
C PHE A 254 4.90 -2.64 5.71
N TYR A 255 5.62 -3.75 5.48
CA TYR A 255 5.91 -4.74 6.50
C TYR A 255 6.87 -4.21 7.57
N ASN A 256 7.87 -3.39 7.20
CA ASN A 256 8.73 -2.71 8.18
C ASN A 256 7.95 -1.79 9.12
N GLY A 257 6.83 -1.21 8.64
CA GLY A 257 5.94 -0.43 9.47
C GLY A 257 5.11 -1.26 10.45
N LEU A 258 5.00 -2.58 10.22
CA LEU A 258 4.25 -3.54 11.04
C LEU A 258 5.13 -4.39 11.96
N SER A 259 6.46 -4.26 11.89
CA SER A 259 7.40 -5.07 12.65
C SER A 259 7.05 -5.17 14.13
N SER A 260 6.65 -4.06 14.78
CA SER A 260 6.33 -4.03 16.22
C SER A 260 5.16 -4.94 16.53
N GLU A 261 4.10 -4.83 15.73
CA GLU A 261 2.89 -5.62 15.91
C GLU A 261 3.15 -7.10 15.68
N LEU A 262 3.87 -7.43 14.60
CA LEU A 262 4.17 -8.82 14.25
C LEU A 262 5.08 -9.49 15.28
N VAL A 263 6.10 -8.80 15.78
CA VAL A 263 7.00 -9.32 16.82
C VAL A 263 6.27 -9.45 18.17
N ASN A 264 5.47 -8.45 18.57
CA ASN A 264 4.69 -8.51 19.80
C ASN A 264 3.69 -9.69 19.77
N THR A 265 3.00 -9.86 18.65
CA THR A 265 2.05 -10.96 18.46
C THR A 265 2.78 -12.31 18.50
N LEU A 266 3.94 -12.41 17.85
CA LEU A 266 4.75 -13.63 17.86
C LEU A 266 5.22 -13.99 19.27
N ILE A 267 5.68 -13.01 20.07
CA ILE A 267 6.16 -13.23 21.44
C ILE A 267 5.00 -13.55 22.39
N GLY A 268 3.79 -13.04 22.14
CA GLY A 268 2.56 -13.43 22.87
C GLY A 268 2.42 -12.85 24.28
N THR A 269 3.40 -12.06 24.74
CA THR A 269 3.33 -11.33 26.01
C THR A 269 3.39 -9.84 25.70
N PRO A 270 2.44 -9.00 26.15
CA PRO A 270 2.77 -7.60 26.31
C PRO A 270 3.97 -7.58 27.25
N PRO A 271 5.09 -6.95 26.88
CA PRO A 271 6.21 -6.86 27.80
C PRO A 271 5.68 -6.30 29.13
N ALA A 272 6.08 -6.89 30.27
CA ALA A 272 5.67 -6.43 31.59
C ALA A 272 5.75 -4.89 31.65
N GLU A 273 4.80 -4.22 32.31
CA GLU A 273 4.75 -2.75 32.37
C GLU A 273 6.16 -2.17 32.57
N GLY A 274 6.64 -1.40 31.59
CA GLY A 274 7.98 -0.80 31.60
C GLY A 274 9.05 -1.52 30.75
N THR A 275 8.81 -2.73 30.28
CA THR A 275 9.59 -3.30 29.17
C THR A 275 8.98 -2.83 27.86
N SER A 276 9.76 -2.15 27.02
CA SER A 276 9.36 -1.88 25.64
C SER A 276 10.13 -2.84 24.73
N VAL A 277 9.44 -3.40 23.75
CA VAL A 277 10.13 -4.04 22.62
C VAL A 277 10.71 -2.90 21.79
N THR A 278 12.00 -2.63 21.95
CA THR A 278 12.69 -1.69 21.07
C THR A 278 12.94 -2.40 19.75
N LEU A 279 12.24 -1.97 18.72
CA LEU A 279 12.56 -2.39 17.38
C LEU A 279 13.58 -1.46 16.76
N ASN A 280 14.70 -2.06 16.39
CA ASN A 280 15.62 -1.47 15.46
C ASN A 280 15.21 -1.95 14.07
N ASN A 281 14.49 -1.11 13.33
CA ASN A 281 14.42 -1.29 11.89
C ASN A 281 15.85 -1.24 11.35
N TYR A 282 16.18 -2.06 10.35
CA TYR A 282 17.56 -2.24 9.87
C TYR A 282 18.24 -0.96 9.37
N SER A 283 17.54 0.18 9.31
CA SER A 283 18.15 1.50 9.13
C SER A 283 18.96 1.99 10.34
N THR A 284 18.88 1.34 11.50
CA THR A 284 19.67 1.67 12.70
C THR A 284 20.72 0.61 13.06
N TRP A 285 20.84 -0.45 12.24
CA TRP A 285 22.15 -1.10 12.13
C TRP A 285 23.04 -0.04 11.49
N ASP A 286 23.95 0.48 12.31
CA ASP A 286 25.08 1.33 11.92
C ASP A 286 25.36 1.12 10.44
N ASP A 287 25.05 2.11 9.58
CA ASP A 287 25.17 2.00 8.12
C ASP A 287 26.62 1.67 7.68
N THR A 288 27.54 1.57 8.64
CA THR A 288 28.92 1.11 8.54
C THR A 288 29.10 -0.42 8.56
N VAL A 289 28.11 -1.24 8.93
CA VAL A 289 28.20 -2.70 8.83
C VAL A 289 27.61 -3.15 7.50
N PRO A 290 28.43 -3.50 6.48
CA PRO A 290 27.94 -3.97 5.20
C PRO A 290 27.29 -5.34 5.40
N GLY A 291 25.96 -5.37 5.52
CA GLY A 291 25.25 -6.64 5.56
C GLY A 291 25.30 -7.33 4.19
N THR A 292 25.41 -8.66 4.19
CA THR A 292 25.43 -9.47 2.97
C THR A 292 24.01 -9.85 2.54
N LYS A 293 23.85 -10.17 1.25
CA LYS A 293 22.59 -10.77 0.77
C LYS A 293 22.58 -12.23 1.21
N GLN A 294 21.58 -12.62 1.98
CA GLN A 294 21.38 -14.01 2.39
C GLN A 294 20.22 -14.62 1.65
N ARG A 295 20.51 -15.69 0.92
CA ARG A 295 19.52 -16.47 0.18
C ARG A 295 19.21 -17.74 0.96
N VAL A 296 17.93 -18.02 1.14
CA VAL A 296 17.44 -19.18 1.90
C VAL A 296 16.45 -19.95 1.04
N GLN A 297 16.64 -21.26 0.89
CA GLN A 297 15.66 -22.12 0.22
C GLN A 297 14.50 -22.45 1.17
N THR A 298 13.27 -22.28 0.69
CA THR A 298 12.04 -22.58 1.44
C THR A 298 11.13 -23.51 0.64
N THR A 299 10.09 -24.04 1.30
CA THR A 299 8.98 -24.77 0.67
C THR A 299 7.72 -23.92 0.52
N LEU A 300 7.82 -22.63 0.83
CA LEU A 300 6.71 -21.68 0.79
C LEU A 300 6.33 -21.33 -0.65
N LYS A 301 5.10 -20.84 -0.83
CA LYS A 301 4.61 -20.46 -2.15
C LYS A 301 5.22 -19.12 -2.59
N PRO A 302 5.40 -18.88 -3.89
CA PRO A 302 5.81 -17.57 -4.39
C PRO A 302 4.89 -16.45 -3.89
N ASP A 303 5.47 -15.28 -3.62
CA ASP A 303 4.81 -14.08 -3.08
C ASP A 303 4.33 -14.19 -1.61
N GLU A 304 4.50 -15.35 -0.95
CA GLU A 304 4.43 -15.39 0.52
C GLU A 304 5.56 -14.56 1.11
N VAL A 305 5.30 -13.92 2.25
CA VAL A 305 6.28 -13.05 2.90
C VAL A 305 6.85 -13.76 4.10
N VAL A 306 8.19 -13.78 4.16
CA VAL A 306 8.94 -14.29 5.30
C VAL A 306 9.52 -13.13 6.07
N MET A 307 9.29 -13.16 7.38
CA MET A 307 9.95 -12.34 8.37
C MET A 307 11.08 -13.15 9.01
N ALA A 308 12.32 -12.69 8.90
CA ALA A 308 13.41 -13.17 9.74
C ALA A 308 13.48 -12.31 11.00
N VAL A 309 13.42 -12.94 12.17
CA VAL A 309 13.52 -12.29 13.48
C VAL A 309 14.87 -12.63 14.09
N LEU A 310 15.64 -11.61 14.47
CA LEU A 310 16.90 -11.76 15.18
C LEU A 310 16.82 -11.00 16.51
N LYS A 311 17.43 -11.54 17.56
CA LYS A 311 17.47 -10.89 18.89
C LYS A 311 18.88 -10.36 19.15
N ARG A 312 19.00 -9.06 19.48
CA ARG A 312 20.28 -8.44 19.82
C ARG A 312 20.60 -8.63 21.30
N THR A 313 19.96 -7.84 22.15
CA THR A 313 20.17 -7.83 23.61
C THR A 313 18.84 -7.54 24.28
N GLY A 314 18.58 -8.14 25.45
CA GLY A 314 17.31 -7.96 26.15
C GLY A 314 16.11 -8.24 25.24
N ASN A 315 15.17 -7.30 25.15
CA ASN A 315 13.99 -7.38 24.27
C ASN A 315 14.16 -6.58 22.97
N ASN A 316 15.40 -6.40 22.50
CA ASN A 316 15.68 -5.70 21.26
C ASN A 316 15.71 -6.69 20.10
N TYR A 317 14.76 -6.56 19.18
CA TYR A 317 14.64 -7.40 18.00
C TYR A 317 14.92 -6.61 16.73
N VAL A 318 15.37 -7.35 15.73
CA VAL A 318 15.61 -6.89 14.38
C VAL A 318 14.79 -7.78 13.45
N THR A 319 14.11 -7.15 12.50
CA THR A 319 13.29 -7.86 11.52
C THR A 319 13.75 -7.55 10.12
N LEU A 320 13.71 -8.57 9.26
CA LEU A 320 13.94 -8.48 7.83
C LEU A 320 12.76 -9.13 7.13
N PHE A 321 12.22 -8.49 6.09
CA PHE A 321 11.10 -9.01 5.31
C PHE A 321 11.53 -9.23 3.88
N SER A 322 11.11 -10.35 3.31
CA SER A 322 11.37 -10.62 1.90
C SER A 322 10.31 -11.57 1.35
N PRO A 323 9.88 -11.39 0.09
CA PRO A 323 9.00 -12.33 -0.56
C PRO A 323 9.73 -13.61 -0.94
N VAL A 324 8.97 -14.70 -1.02
CA VAL A 324 9.42 -15.93 -1.65
C VAL A 324 9.40 -15.74 -3.16
N ALA A 325 10.55 -15.93 -3.80
CA ALA A 325 10.71 -15.89 -5.24
C ALA A 325 10.07 -17.12 -5.92
N PRO A 326 9.87 -17.09 -7.25
CA PRO A 326 9.28 -18.23 -7.98
C PRO A 326 10.00 -19.57 -7.83
N ASP A 327 11.29 -19.55 -7.51
CA ASP A 327 12.13 -20.74 -7.25
C ASP A 327 12.08 -21.22 -5.79
N GLY A 328 11.20 -20.66 -4.97
CA GLY A 328 11.04 -21.00 -3.55
C GLY A 328 12.11 -20.39 -2.64
N THR A 329 12.97 -19.51 -3.16
CA THR A 329 14.00 -18.85 -2.35
C THR A 329 13.55 -17.51 -1.79
N VAL A 330 14.07 -17.17 -0.62
CA VAL A 330 13.91 -15.86 0.02
C VAL A 330 15.27 -15.20 0.09
N THR A 331 15.37 -13.92 -0.28
CA THR A 331 16.63 -13.16 -0.19
C THR A 331 16.47 -12.01 0.78
N PHE A 332 17.18 -12.06 1.90
CA PHE A 332 17.24 -10.98 2.87
C PHE A 332 18.41 -10.06 2.53
N ASP A 333 18.11 -8.79 2.27
CA ASP A 333 19.13 -7.75 2.13
C ASP A 333 19.64 -7.34 3.52
N ARG A 334 20.94 -7.06 3.59
CA ARG A 334 21.67 -6.62 4.80
C ARG A 334 21.71 -7.62 5.96
N ALA A 335 21.45 -8.90 5.75
CA ALA A 335 21.49 -9.88 6.85
C ALA A 335 22.93 -10.08 7.40
N PRO A 336 23.09 -10.53 8.66
CA PRO A 336 24.41 -10.79 9.24
C PRO A 336 25.08 -11.98 8.56
N ASP A 337 26.40 -11.96 8.31
CA ASP A 337 27.07 -12.95 7.44
C ASP A 337 26.84 -14.43 7.81
N HIS A 338 26.82 -14.76 9.10
CA HIS A 338 26.65 -16.12 9.57
C HIS A 338 25.39 -16.23 10.43
N VAL A 339 24.35 -16.85 9.87
CA VAL A 339 23.07 -17.09 10.55
C VAL A 339 22.86 -18.58 10.76
N ARG A 340 22.32 -18.93 11.93
CA ARG A 340 21.77 -20.26 12.22
C ARG A 340 20.26 -20.13 12.34
N PHE A 341 19.52 -20.91 11.56
CA PHE A 341 18.07 -20.90 11.63
C PHE A 341 17.59 -21.77 12.80
N VAL A 342 16.69 -21.22 13.59
CA VAL A 342 16.17 -21.84 14.82
C VAL A 342 14.67 -22.06 14.72
N SER A 343 14.13 -22.99 15.54
CA SER A 343 12.72 -23.40 15.46
C SER A 343 11.83 -22.80 16.56
N SER A 344 12.40 -22.05 17.51
CA SER A 344 11.63 -21.43 18.59
C SER A 344 12.21 -20.09 19.03
N LEU A 345 11.36 -19.25 19.65
CA LEU A 345 11.74 -17.94 20.16
C LEU A 345 12.81 -18.01 21.26
N ASP A 346 12.76 -19.04 22.11
CA ASP A 346 13.71 -19.21 23.22
C ASP A 346 15.14 -19.44 22.72
N GLN A 347 15.28 -19.89 21.48
CA GLN A 347 16.58 -20.10 20.84
C GLN A 347 17.16 -18.82 20.22
N LEU A 348 16.43 -17.71 20.16
CA LEU A 348 16.93 -16.48 19.56
C LEU A 348 18.05 -15.80 20.37
N GLY A 349 18.30 -16.19 21.63
CA GLY A 349 19.30 -15.53 22.47
C GLY A 349 20.14 -16.43 23.35
N PRO A 350 21.13 -15.83 24.06
CA PRO A 350 21.65 -14.46 23.82
C PRO A 350 22.62 -14.41 22.62
N TYR A 351 22.84 -13.20 22.08
CA TYR A 351 23.76 -12.94 20.96
C TYR A 351 25.17 -13.46 21.26
N PRO A 352 25.67 -14.49 20.56
CA PRO A 352 27.01 -14.99 20.80
C PRO A 352 28.01 -13.98 20.25
N SER A 353 28.88 -13.43 21.10
CA SER A 353 30.04 -12.64 20.66
C SER A 353 30.92 -13.50 19.75
N GLY A 354 31.09 -13.11 18.48
CA GLY A 354 31.99 -13.79 17.54
C GLY A 354 31.45 -15.10 16.93
N GLY A 355 30.14 -15.37 17.03
CA GLY A 355 29.51 -16.59 16.53
C GLY A 355 28.36 -16.37 15.53
N ARG A 356 27.79 -17.48 15.05
CA ARG A 356 26.56 -17.50 14.23
C ARG A 356 25.40 -16.87 15.00
N ILE A 357 24.67 -15.94 14.38
CA ILE A 357 23.50 -15.32 14.98
C ILE A 357 22.28 -16.22 14.72
N ASN A 358 21.52 -16.51 15.78
CA ASN A 358 20.28 -17.27 15.62
C ASN A 358 19.20 -16.38 14.99
N ALA A 359 18.54 -16.88 13.95
CA ALA A 359 17.40 -16.24 13.31
C ALA A 359 16.21 -17.19 13.26
N LEU A 360 15.03 -16.67 13.59
CA LEU A 360 13.76 -17.37 13.50
C LEU A 360 13.08 -16.92 12.21
N LEU A 361 12.74 -17.85 11.32
CA LEU A 361 11.98 -17.54 10.12
C LEU A 361 10.50 -17.77 10.37
N VAL A 362 9.69 -16.79 9.97
CA VAL A 362 8.24 -16.80 10.18
C VAL A 362 7.55 -16.41 8.89
N ARG A 363 6.67 -17.26 8.36
CA ARG A 363 5.71 -16.86 7.33
C ARG A 363 4.68 -15.92 7.97
N VAL A 364 4.51 -14.73 7.39
CA VAL A 364 3.57 -13.71 7.91
C VAL A 364 2.33 -13.50 7.04
N THR A 365 2.23 -14.22 5.91
CA THR A 365 1.10 -14.14 4.98
C THR A 365 0.28 -15.42 4.92
N ASN A 366 -1.02 -15.28 4.63
CA ASN A 366 -1.97 -16.39 4.49
C ASN A 366 -2.15 -17.24 5.76
N LEU A 367 -1.93 -16.63 6.93
CA LEU A 367 -2.32 -17.19 8.23
C LEU A 367 -2.98 -16.10 9.08
N PRO A 368 -3.83 -16.48 10.05
CA PRO A 368 -4.33 -15.55 11.06
C PRO A 368 -3.15 -14.88 11.78
N VAL A 369 -3.19 -13.56 11.90
CA VAL A 369 -2.15 -12.80 12.61
C VAL A 369 -2.04 -13.26 14.08
N SER A 370 -3.15 -13.60 14.73
CA SER A 370 -3.12 -14.18 16.09
C SER A 370 -2.36 -15.51 16.20
N ASP A 371 -2.16 -16.21 15.08
CA ASP A 371 -1.50 -17.51 15.01
C ASP A 371 -0.16 -17.43 14.28
N LEU A 372 0.55 -16.29 14.35
CA LEU A 372 1.88 -16.12 13.72
C LEU A 372 2.89 -17.21 14.10
N ARG A 373 2.74 -17.83 15.29
CA ARG A 373 3.60 -18.93 15.73
C ARG A 373 3.48 -20.17 14.85
N SER A 374 2.32 -20.45 14.25
CA SER A 374 2.18 -21.56 13.29
C SER A 374 2.91 -21.31 11.97
N GLY A 375 3.30 -20.05 11.71
CA GLY A 375 4.14 -19.66 10.58
C GLY A 375 5.64 -19.90 10.79
N ILE A 376 6.08 -20.32 11.97
CA ILE A 376 7.50 -20.59 12.25
C ILE A 376 7.96 -21.82 11.43
N PHE A 377 9.11 -21.70 10.76
CA PHE A 377 9.73 -22.82 10.06
C PHE A 377 11.26 -22.76 10.09
N VAL A 378 11.89 -23.91 9.85
CA VAL A 378 13.34 -24.03 9.65
C VAL A 378 13.58 -24.45 8.20
N PRO A 379 14.43 -23.73 7.44
CA PRO A 379 14.76 -24.11 6.08
C PRO A 379 15.61 -25.40 6.07
N ALA A 380 15.68 -26.07 4.91
CA ALA A 380 16.42 -27.34 4.79
C ALA A 380 17.91 -27.18 5.16
N GLN A 381 18.49 -26.03 4.87
CA GLN A 381 19.83 -25.66 5.32
C GLN A 381 19.73 -24.98 6.68
N ALA A 382 20.26 -25.61 7.72
CA ALA A 382 20.22 -25.08 9.09
C ALA A 382 21.05 -23.80 9.29
N THR A 383 21.93 -23.46 8.35
CA THR A 383 22.77 -22.25 8.39
C THR A 383 22.85 -21.55 7.04
N SER A 384 23.09 -20.24 7.05
CA SER A 384 23.13 -19.40 5.83
C SER A 384 24.35 -19.63 4.91
N ASP A 385 25.37 -20.33 5.40
CA ASP A 385 26.64 -20.60 4.72
C ASP A 385 26.87 -22.10 4.46
N ALA A 386 25.86 -22.94 4.71
CA ALA A 386 25.88 -24.33 4.31
C ALA A 386 25.84 -24.41 2.78
N ARG A 387 26.86 -25.02 2.17
CA ARG A 387 26.95 -25.24 0.72
C ARG A 387 26.41 -26.59 0.31
#